data_AF-A0A1F8MIK8-F1
#
_entry.id   AF-A0A1F8MIK8-F1
#
_cell.length_a   1.000
_cell.length_b   1.000
_cell.length_c   1.000
_cell.angle_alpha   90.00
_cell.angle_beta   90.00
_cell.angle_gamma   90.00
#
_symmetry.space_group_name_H-M   'P 1'
#
loop_
_entity.id
_entity.type
_entity.pdbx_description
1 polymer ?
#
loop_
_entity_poly.entity_id
_entity_poly.type
_entity_poly.pdbx_seq_one_letter_code
_entity_poly.pdbx_strand_id
1 'polypeptide(L)'
;MELTPEERRRIYEEEKARIEAREQLEEEKRRITPEATINLSPNITGVLCYLGIWVTGIIFFILEQKNKWIRFHAAQSIVVFGGLGIALGILHWIPFIGWFFTVVIWIIGVILWIILMSRAYNGERYKLPLAGDIAEMLVGIKINIPTQPQPPPATESKEAPRAPPPPPTTPPPAIIDIDEKIDKKVETFFKEKRTGRITVSAFAIAWSIILLVVFNFLHQYIAYYTYNAATKTWAWESFFTSDINQWLPIFNTALAISIIGYVVLIVASNNIIRESIHIIINGFGLASVITLLVVFPFDFDVIPNVTAAGWTTLGVRVFLAFLAVCFGIALLVRIIKLLINIIKSSVKLSDSA
;
A
#
# COMPACT_ATOMS: atom_id res chain seq x y z
N MET A 1 -23.67 -22.28 38.33
CA MET A 1 -23.30 -21.20 39.25
C MET A 1 -24.03 -19.96 38.80
N GLU A 2 -25.15 -19.63 39.44
CA GLU A 2 -25.83 -18.37 39.18
C GLU A 2 -25.06 -17.26 39.88
N LEU A 3 -24.63 -16.27 39.11
CA LEU A 3 -23.92 -15.11 39.65
C LEU A 3 -24.79 -14.41 40.70
N THR A 4 -24.20 -14.19 41.88
CA THR A 4 -24.88 -13.50 42.96
C THR A 4 -25.24 -12.06 42.53
N PRO A 5 -26.31 -11.46 43.08
CA PRO A 5 -26.75 -10.12 42.68
C PRO A 5 -25.65 -9.05 42.81
N GLU A 6 -24.73 -9.21 43.76
CA GLU A 6 -23.60 -8.30 43.99
C GLU A 6 -22.49 -8.47 42.94
N GLU A 7 -22.14 -9.71 42.58
CA GLU A 7 -21.16 -9.97 41.52
C GLU A 7 -21.64 -9.43 40.17
N ARG A 8 -22.94 -9.55 39.88
CA ARG A 8 -23.53 -9.03 38.65
C ARG A 8 -23.47 -7.51 38.57
N ARG A 9 -23.65 -6.81 39.71
CA ARG A 9 -23.49 -5.35 39.78
C ARG A 9 -22.04 -4.93 39.59
N ARG A 10 -21.08 -5.63 40.22
CA ARG A 10 -19.65 -5.35 40.03
C ARG A 10 -19.21 -5.53 38.59
N ILE A 11 -19.64 -6.61 37.94
CA ILE A 11 -19.35 -6.86 36.53
C ILE A 11 -19.95 -5.75 35.66
N TYR A 12 -21.20 -5.34 35.93
CA TYR A 12 -21.85 -4.25 35.21
C TYR A 12 -21.13 -2.90 35.38
N GLU A 13 -20.71 -2.57 36.60
CA GLU A 13 -19.97 -1.34 36.90
C GLU A 13 -18.57 -1.34 36.27
N GLU A 14 -17.85 -2.47 36.33
CA GLU A 14 -16.54 -2.62 35.66
C GLU A 14 -16.67 -2.52 34.13
N GLU A 15 -17.68 -3.16 33.55
CA GLU A 15 -17.91 -3.15 32.11
C GLU A 15 -18.33 -1.76 31.62
N LYS A 16 -19.19 -1.07 32.39
CA LYS A 16 -19.56 0.33 32.15
C LYS A 16 -18.34 1.27 32.23
N ALA A 17 -17.50 1.14 33.26
CA ALA A 17 -16.29 1.94 33.40
C ALA A 17 -15.28 1.68 32.25
N ARG A 18 -15.16 0.43 31.76
CA ARG A 18 -14.32 0.12 30.59
C ARG A 18 -14.85 0.74 29.30
N ILE A 19 -16.17 0.82 29.13
CA ILE A 19 -16.80 1.43 27.96
C ILE A 19 -16.61 2.95 27.99
N GLU A 20 -16.89 3.60 29.13
CA GLU A 20 -16.70 5.04 29.30
C GLU A 20 -15.23 5.45 29.13
N ALA A 21 -14.28 4.69 29.68
CA ALA A 21 -12.84 4.93 29.49
C ALA A 21 -12.41 4.76 28.02
N ARG A 22 -12.99 3.79 27.28
CA ARG A 22 -12.73 3.64 25.83
C ARG A 22 -13.30 4.80 25.03
N GLU A 23 -14.49 5.28 25.38
CA GLU A 23 -15.14 6.42 24.72
C GLU A 23 -14.36 7.71 24.94
N GLN A 24 -13.90 7.97 26.16
CA GLN A 24 -13.03 9.11 26.47
C GLN A 24 -11.71 9.04 25.69
N LEU A 25 -11.10 7.87 25.59
CA LEU A 25 -9.91 7.64 24.77
C LEU A 25 -10.16 7.87 23.27
N GLU A 26 -11.33 7.49 22.75
CA GLU A 26 -11.72 7.71 21.36
C GLU A 26 -12.03 9.19 21.08
N GLU A 27 -12.71 9.88 21.99
CA GLU A 27 -12.94 11.32 21.90
C GLU A 27 -11.64 12.11 21.98
N GLU A 28 -10.74 11.75 22.90
CA GLU A 28 -9.43 12.38 23.03
C GLU A 28 -8.61 12.16 21.76
N LYS A 29 -8.58 10.95 21.20
CA LYS A 29 -7.96 10.68 19.88
C LYS A 29 -8.59 11.52 18.78
N ARG A 30 -9.92 11.63 18.73
CA ARG A 30 -10.65 12.42 17.73
C ARG A 30 -10.37 13.92 17.88
N ARG A 31 -10.18 14.43 19.10
CA ARG A 31 -9.76 15.81 19.37
C ARG A 31 -8.31 16.08 18.96
N ILE A 32 -7.43 15.09 19.09
CA ILE A 32 -6.01 15.20 18.72
C ILE A 32 -5.80 15.08 17.20
N THR A 33 -6.69 14.40 16.48
CA THR A 33 -6.58 14.29 15.01
C THR A 33 -7.14 15.56 14.34
N PRO A 34 -6.35 16.33 13.56
CA PRO A 34 -6.85 17.55 12.94
C PRO A 34 -8.01 17.24 11.98
N GLU A 35 -9.14 17.93 12.15
CA GLU A 35 -10.29 17.79 11.25
C GLU A 35 -9.87 17.99 9.79
N ALA A 36 -10.01 16.96 8.97
CA ALA A 36 -9.81 17.03 7.52
C ALA A 36 -11.12 17.43 6.84
N THR A 37 -11.05 18.27 5.80
CA THR A 37 -12.20 18.59 4.96
C THR A 37 -12.71 17.31 4.27
N ILE A 38 -11.79 16.38 3.97
CA ILE A 38 -12.11 15.08 3.39
C ILE A 38 -12.34 14.06 4.50
N ASN A 39 -13.48 13.35 4.47
CA ASN A 39 -13.89 12.37 5.49
C ASN A 39 -13.14 11.01 5.35
N LEU A 40 -11.85 11.07 5.04
CA LEU A 40 -10.90 9.96 4.97
C LEU A 40 -9.85 10.12 6.07
N SER A 41 -9.26 9.03 6.54
CA SER A 41 -8.19 9.15 7.54
C SER A 41 -6.99 9.90 6.94
N PRO A 42 -6.37 10.84 7.69
CA PRO A 42 -5.28 11.67 7.16
C PRO A 42 -4.18 10.88 6.46
N ASN A 43 -3.70 9.78 7.06
CA ASN A 43 -2.62 8.96 6.51
C ASN A 43 -2.92 8.45 5.09
N ILE A 44 -4.12 7.91 4.87
CA ILE A 44 -4.56 7.46 3.54
C ILE A 44 -4.61 8.64 2.57
N THR A 45 -5.17 9.77 3.00
CA THR A 45 -5.24 10.97 2.15
C THR A 45 -3.84 11.45 1.76
N GLY A 46 -2.86 11.34 2.67
CA GLY A 46 -1.45 11.58 2.39
C GLY A 46 -0.86 10.63 1.35
N VAL A 47 -1.22 9.34 1.38
CA VAL A 47 -0.84 8.37 0.32
C VAL A 47 -1.47 8.75 -1.02
N LEU A 48 -2.76 9.11 -1.01
CA LEU A 48 -3.50 9.49 -2.21
C LEU A 48 -2.94 10.76 -2.87
N CYS A 49 -2.36 11.68 -2.10
CA CYS A 49 -1.65 12.84 -2.65
C CYS A 49 -0.53 12.43 -3.60
N TYR A 50 0.17 11.31 -3.32
CA TYR A 50 1.26 10.80 -4.14
C TYR A 50 0.80 9.80 -5.21
N LEU A 51 -0.32 9.12 -5.04
CA LEU A 51 -0.74 8.00 -5.90
C LEU A 51 -0.79 8.35 -7.40
N GLY A 52 -1.41 9.46 -7.76
CA GLY A 52 -1.44 10.00 -9.12
C GLY A 52 -0.33 11.01 -9.36
N ILE A 53 0.81 10.85 -8.69
CA ILE A 53 2.00 11.66 -8.89
C ILE A 53 1.64 13.13 -8.56
N TRP A 54 2.01 14.11 -9.39
CA TRP A 54 1.74 15.52 -9.14
C TRP A 54 0.26 15.88 -9.34
N VAL A 55 -0.48 15.11 -10.14
CA VAL A 55 -1.89 15.41 -10.49
C VAL A 55 -2.78 15.25 -9.27
N THR A 56 -2.67 14.13 -8.56
CA THR A 56 -3.40 13.95 -7.29
C THR A 56 -2.93 14.94 -6.23
N GLY A 57 -1.65 15.31 -6.23
CA GLY A 57 -1.13 16.38 -5.40
C GLY A 57 -1.91 17.68 -5.59
N ILE A 58 -2.12 18.12 -6.83
CA ILE A 58 -2.91 19.33 -7.15
C ILE A 58 -4.34 19.20 -6.63
N ILE A 59 -5.00 18.07 -6.93
CA ILE A 59 -6.40 17.83 -6.54
C ILE A 59 -6.54 17.95 -5.02
N PHE A 60 -5.72 17.24 -4.25
CA PHE A 60 -5.81 17.27 -2.79
C PHE A 60 -5.33 18.60 -2.20
N PHE A 61 -4.42 19.32 -2.85
CA PHE A 61 -4.00 20.65 -2.39
C PHE A 61 -5.13 21.68 -2.49
N ILE A 62 -6.01 21.54 -3.49
CA ILE A 62 -7.19 22.40 -3.69
C ILE A 62 -8.35 21.95 -2.79
N LEU A 63 -8.62 20.64 -2.70
CA LEU A 63 -9.76 20.10 -1.95
C LEU A 63 -9.58 20.15 -0.43
N GLU A 64 -8.37 19.89 0.06
CA GLU A 64 -8.10 19.87 1.48
C GLU A 64 -7.70 21.27 1.97
N GLN A 65 -8.53 21.86 2.81
CA GLN A 65 -8.36 23.25 3.27
C GLN A 65 -7.97 23.31 4.75
N LYS A 66 -8.42 22.36 5.56
CA LYS A 66 -8.28 22.39 7.02
C LYS A 66 -7.01 21.67 7.49
N ASN A 67 -6.72 20.51 6.93
CA ASN A 67 -5.65 19.66 7.43
C ASN A 67 -4.29 20.01 6.79
N LYS A 68 -3.46 20.77 7.53
CA LYS A 68 -2.11 21.18 7.11
C LYS A 68 -1.17 20.01 6.83
N TRP A 69 -1.35 18.87 7.49
CA TRP A 69 -0.54 17.67 7.26
C TRP A 69 -0.82 17.10 5.87
N ILE A 70 -2.09 16.93 5.50
CA ILE A 70 -2.48 16.46 4.16
C ILE A 70 -2.04 17.46 3.09
N ARG A 71 -2.24 18.76 3.34
CA ARG A 71 -1.80 19.83 2.41
C ARG A 71 -0.29 19.82 2.18
N PHE A 72 0.52 19.46 3.17
CA PHE A 72 1.96 19.28 2.98
C PHE A 72 2.27 18.12 2.03
N HIS A 73 1.64 16.95 2.22
CA HIS A 73 1.84 15.81 1.32
C HIS A 73 1.39 16.12 -0.12
N ALA A 74 0.28 16.85 -0.26
CA ALA A 74 -0.21 17.35 -1.52
C ALA A 74 0.80 18.29 -2.19
N ALA A 75 1.30 19.30 -1.47
CA ALA A 75 2.31 20.24 -1.96
C ALA A 75 3.64 19.56 -2.31
N GLN A 76 4.13 18.67 -1.45
CA GLN A 76 5.37 17.92 -1.70
C GLN A 76 5.23 17.02 -2.94
N SER A 77 4.07 16.41 -3.15
CA SER A 77 3.81 15.63 -4.37
C SER A 77 3.91 16.48 -5.64
N ILE A 78 3.30 17.66 -5.63
CA ILE A 78 3.36 18.61 -6.76
C ILE A 78 4.81 18.99 -7.04
N VAL A 79 5.56 19.40 -6.02
CA VAL A 79 6.93 19.90 -6.17
C VAL A 79 7.86 18.79 -6.66
N VAL A 80 7.85 17.63 -6.00
CA VAL A 80 8.73 16.51 -6.32
C VAL A 80 8.47 16.02 -7.73
N PHE A 81 7.23 15.62 -8.02
CA PHE A 81 6.96 14.93 -9.27
C PHE A 81 6.64 15.85 -10.44
N GLY A 82 6.15 17.06 -10.18
CA GLY A 82 6.06 18.11 -11.19
C GLY A 82 7.46 18.53 -11.64
N GLY A 83 8.36 18.77 -10.69
CA GLY A 83 9.77 19.05 -10.97
C GLY A 83 10.45 17.91 -11.72
N LEU A 84 10.23 16.66 -11.31
CA LEU A 84 10.76 15.49 -11.99
C LEU A 84 10.23 15.38 -13.43
N GLY A 85 8.94 15.63 -13.64
CA GLY A 85 8.32 15.61 -14.97
C GLY A 85 8.92 16.66 -15.90
N ILE A 86 9.14 17.88 -15.41
CA ILE A 86 9.81 18.95 -16.17
C ILE A 86 11.25 18.54 -16.50
N ALA A 87 12.00 18.02 -15.52
CA ALA A 87 13.37 17.57 -15.73
C ALA A 87 13.45 16.48 -16.81
N LEU A 88 12.58 15.46 -16.75
CA LEU A 88 12.48 14.41 -17.76
C LEU A 88 12.11 14.97 -19.14
N GLY A 89 11.18 15.93 -19.21
CA GLY A 89 10.78 16.59 -20.45
C GLY A 89 11.91 17.35 -21.12
N ILE A 90 12.77 18.04 -20.34
CA ILE A 90 13.96 18.73 -20.85
C ILE A 90 14.99 17.72 -21.35
N LEU A 91 15.22 16.66 -20.59
CA LEU A 91 16.25 15.67 -20.87
C LEU A 91 15.98 14.86 -22.15
N HIS A 92 14.70 14.74 -22.52
CA HIS A 92 14.26 14.08 -23.74
C HIS A 92 14.81 14.74 -25.03
N TRP A 93 15.14 16.03 -24.99
CA TRP A 93 15.69 16.78 -26.13
C TRP A 93 17.20 16.58 -26.33
N ILE A 94 17.88 15.87 -25.43
CA ILE A 94 19.33 15.64 -25.49
C ILE A 94 19.61 14.19 -25.95
N PRO A 95 20.08 13.97 -27.18
CA PRO A 95 20.34 12.62 -27.70
C PRO A 95 21.41 11.88 -26.90
N PHE A 96 21.28 10.55 -26.79
CA PHE A 96 22.20 9.62 -26.12
C PHE A 96 22.34 9.81 -24.60
N ILE A 97 22.89 10.94 -24.16
CA ILE A 97 23.13 11.21 -22.72
C ILE A 97 21.81 11.41 -21.98
N GLY A 98 20.82 12.03 -22.65
CA GLY A 98 19.52 12.28 -22.05
C GLY A 98 18.74 11.00 -21.78
N TRP A 99 18.91 9.95 -22.60
CA TRP A 99 18.30 8.65 -22.36
C TRP A 99 18.86 7.94 -21.12
N PHE A 100 20.17 7.95 -20.94
CA PHE A 100 20.79 7.37 -19.75
C PHE A 100 20.27 8.04 -18.47
N PHE A 101 20.32 9.38 -18.41
CA PHE A 101 19.83 10.10 -17.24
C PHE A 101 18.31 10.01 -17.06
N THR A 102 17.55 9.80 -18.15
CA THR A 102 16.09 9.60 -18.07
C THR A 102 15.78 8.32 -17.29
N VAL A 103 16.49 7.23 -17.60
CA VAL A 103 16.33 5.95 -16.87
C VAL A 103 16.73 6.11 -15.40
N VAL A 104 17.86 6.76 -15.12
CA VAL A 104 18.34 6.98 -13.75
C VAL A 104 17.36 7.83 -12.93
N ILE A 105 16.93 8.97 -13.48
CA ILE A 105 15.95 9.87 -12.83
C ILE A 105 14.62 9.17 -12.62
N TRP A 106 14.19 8.34 -13.56
CA TRP A 106 12.97 7.56 -13.44
C TRP A 106 13.07 6.54 -12.29
N ILE A 107 14.16 5.79 -12.19
CA ILE A 107 14.40 4.84 -11.09
C ILE A 107 14.38 5.56 -9.74
N ILE A 108 15.12 6.67 -9.62
CA ILE A 108 15.14 7.49 -8.40
C ILE A 108 13.73 8.01 -8.08
N GLY A 109 12.99 8.47 -9.10
CA GLY A 109 11.62 8.93 -8.98
C GLY A 109 10.68 7.87 -8.43
N VAL A 110 10.78 6.63 -8.91
CA VAL A 110 9.99 5.49 -8.42
C VAL A 110 10.37 5.14 -6.98
N ILE A 111 11.66 5.13 -6.63
CA ILE A 111 12.10 4.88 -5.26
C ILE A 111 11.55 5.95 -4.31
N LEU A 112 11.69 7.23 -4.67
CA LEU A 112 11.15 8.34 -3.89
C LEU A 112 9.63 8.24 -3.75
N TRP A 113 8.93 7.89 -4.82
CA TRP A 113 7.47 7.69 -4.80
C TRP A 113 7.03 6.63 -3.81
N ILE A 114 7.69 5.46 -3.80
CA ILE A 114 7.40 4.38 -2.86
C ILE A 114 7.69 4.83 -1.42
N ILE A 115 8.84 5.46 -1.16
CA ILE A 115 9.21 5.94 0.17
C ILE A 115 8.18 6.95 0.68
N LEU A 116 7.80 7.92 -0.14
CA LEU A 116 6.84 8.96 0.24
C LEU A 116 5.46 8.40 0.54
N MET A 117 4.97 7.45 -0.25
CA MET A 117 3.71 6.74 0.04
C MET A 117 3.79 5.91 1.31
N SER A 118 4.87 5.13 1.50
CA SER A 118 5.05 4.31 2.70
C SER A 118 5.10 5.16 3.98
N ARG A 119 5.87 6.25 3.96
CA ARG A 119 5.98 7.18 5.08
C ARG A 119 4.65 7.87 5.37
N ALA A 120 3.93 8.32 4.34
CA ALA A 120 2.60 8.91 4.51
C ALA A 120 1.59 7.92 5.08
N TYR A 121 1.64 6.66 4.67
CA TYR A 121 0.80 5.59 5.21
C TYR A 121 1.03 5.39 6.72
N ASN A 122 2.29 5.43 7.14
CA ASN A 122 2.68 5.37 8.56
C ASN A 122 2.34 6.64 9.35
N GLY A 123 1.76 7.67 8.72
CA GLY A 123 1.44 8.95 9.34
C GLY A 123 2.65 9.87 9.51
N GLU A 124 3.79 9.51 8.91
CA GLU A 124 5.02 10.28 9.00
C GLU A 124 5.07 11.39 7.96
N ARG A 125 5.42 12.59 8.43
CA ARG A 125 5.72 13.73 7.57
C ARG A 125 7.17 13.68 7.11
N TYR A 126 7.49 12.76 6.21
CA TYR A 126 8.83 12.63 5.64
C TYR A 126 9.13 13.79 4.69
N LYS A 127 9.94 14.74 5.15
CA LYS A 127 10.30 15.96 4.43
C LYS A 127 11.54 15.71 3.56
N LEU A 128 11.40 15.88 2.25
CA LEU A 128 12.56 15.82 1.35
C LEU A 128 13.34 17.15 1.39
N PRO A 129 14.68 17.10 1.33
CA PRO A 129 15.49 18.31 1.17
C PRO A 129 15.04 19.09 -0.06
N LEU A 130 15.01 20.42 0.01
CA LEU A 130 14.57 21.33 -1.05
C LEU A 130 13.06 21.24 -1.37
N ALA A 131 12.58 20.08 -1.84
CA ALA A 131 11.18 19.92 -2.24
C ALA A 131 10.21 20.04 -1.06
N GLY A 132 10.60 19.55 0.12
CA GLY A 132 9.85 19.68 1.35
C GLY A 132 9.88 21.10 1.93
N ASP A 133 10.96 21.85 1.73
CA ASP A 133 11.05 23.26 2.12
C ASP A 133 10.11 24.13 1.26
N ILE A 134 10.09 23.87 -0.06
CA ILE A 134 9.16 24.53 -0.98
C ILE A 134 7.71 24.16 -0.64
N ALA A 135 7.44 22.88 -0.34
CA ALA A 135 6.11 22.44 0.08
C ALA A 135 5.64 23.13 1.37
N GLU A 136 6.52 23.33 2.35
CA GLU A 136 6.23 24.09 3.58
C GLU A 136 5.88 25.55 3.31
N MET A 137 6.64 26.18 2.41
CA MET A 137 6.40 27.54 1.96
C MET A 137 5.02 27.66 1.30
N LEU A 138 4.64 26.71 0.43
CA LEU A 138 3.33 26.67 -0.23
C LEU A 138 2.15 26.52 0.73
N VAL A 139 2.34 25.83 1.86
CA VAL A 139 1.31 25.66 2.89
C VAL A 139 1.27 26.86 3.87
N GLY A 140 2.19 27.82 3.75
CA GLY A 140 2.25 28.99 4.62
C GLY A 140 2.62 28.66 6.07
N ILE A 141 3.36 27.57 6.28
CA ILE A 141 3.82 27.17 7.62
C ILE A 141 5.14 27.90 7.92
N LYS A 142 5.10 28.90 8.79
CA LYS A 142 6.26 29.25 9.64
C LYS A 142 5.96 28.80 11.08
N ILE A 143 6.97 28.25 11.75
CA ILE A 143 7.18 28.12 13.22
C ILE A 143 6.92 26.75 13.91
N ASN A 144 7.87 26.46 14.83
CA ASN A 144 7.95 25.56 15.98
C ASN A 144 7.04 24.34 16.02
N ILE A 145 7.70 23.19 16.04
CA ILE A 145 7.12 21.89 16.40
C ILE A 145 6.85 21.93 17.92
N PRO A 146 5.59 21.81 18.40
CA PRO A 146 5.38 21.17 19.68
C PRO A 146 5.72 19.71 19.46
N THR A 147 6.88 19.28 19.97
CA THR A 147 7.21 17.86 20.07
C THR A 147 5.98 17.15 20.61
N GLN A 148 5.55 16.06 19.97
CA GLN A 148 4.54 15.19 20.59
C GLN A 148 4.95 14.93 22.04
N PRO A 149 4.03 14.98 23.02
CA PRO A 149 4.36 14.70 24.40
C PRO A 149 5.14 13.38 24.47
N GLN A 150 6.41 13.45 24.87
CA GLN A 150 7.12 12.24 25.24
C GLN A 150 6.31 11.57 26.35
N PRO A 151 6.10 10.24 26.33
CA PRO A 151 5.55 9.55 27.47
C PRO A 151 6.39 9.95 28.70
N PRO A 152 5.77 10.36 29.82
CA PRO A 152 6.53 10.71 31.01
C PRO A 152 7.48 9.56 31.34
N PRO A 153 8.75 9.83 31.70
CA PRO A 153 9.62 8.78 32.20
C PRO A 153 8.91 8.15 33.40
N ALA A 154 8.86 6.81 33.42
CA ALA A 154 8.20 6.05 34.47
C ALA A 154 8.76 6.48 35.83
N THR A 155 8.03 7.37 36.50
CA THR A 155 8.39 7.88 37.82
C THR A 155 7.54 7.10 38.79
N GLU A 156 8.24 6.49 39.75
CA GLU A 156 7.74 5.60 40.78
C GLU A 156 6.44 6.07 41.43
N SER A 157 5.56 5.09 41.67
CA SER A 157 4.34 5.22 42.45
C SER A 157 4.60 5.91 43.79
N LYS A 158 4.08 7.13 43.96
CA LYS A 158 3.81 7.71 45.28
C LYS A 158 2.31 7.94 45.43
N GLU A 159 1.83 7.36 46.52
CA GLU A 159 0.45 7.25 47.00
C GLU A 159 -0.20 8.63 47.20
N ALA A 160 -1.43 8.82 46.71
CA ALA A 160 -2.22 10.05 46.90
C ALA A 160 -3.32 9.85 47.97
N PRO A 161 -3.58 10.83 48.87
CA PRO A 161 -4.52 10.69 49.99
C PRO A 161 -6.01 10.63 49.60
N ARG A 162 -6.82 9.93 50.41
CA ARG A 162 -8.28 9.73 50.24
C ARG A 162 -9.07 11.03 50.04
N ALA A 163 -9.97 11.02 49.05
CA ALA A 163 -10.97 12.08 48.82
C ALA A 163 -12.33 11.78 49.51
N PRO A 164 -13.18 12.80 49.79
CA PRO A 164 -14.44 12.68 50.55
C PRO A 164 -15.62 12.14 49.68
N PRO A 165 -16.76 11.77 50.30
CA PRO A 165 -17.84 11.03 49.61
C PRO A 165 -18.67 11.89 48.63
N PRO A 166 -19.34 11.25 47.63
CA PRO A 166 -20.00 11.96 46.53
C PRO A 166 -21.44 12.44 46.85
N PRO A 167 -21.92 13.52 46.20
CA PRO A 167 -23.31 14.00 46.29
C PRO A 167 -24.28 13.27 45.31
N PRO A 168 -25.62 13.44 45.47
CA PRO A 168 -26.62 12.50 44.97
C PRO A 168 -26.98 12.61 43.48
N THR A 169 -27.47 11.47 42.98
CA THR A 169 -27.86 11.07 41.63
C THR A 169 -28.93 11.94 40.93
N THR A 170 -28.77 12.11 39.62
CA THR A 170 -29.86 12.43 38.65
C THR A 170 -30.07 11.28 37.64
N PRO A 171 -31.29 11.06 37.12
CA PRO A 171 -31.68 9.86 36.37
C PRO A 171 -31.16 9.85 34.91
N PRO A 172 -31.15 8.68 34.22
CA PRO A 172 -30.43 8.50 32.97
C PRO A 172 -31.19 9.01 31.73
N PRO A 173 -30.51 9.60 30.72
CA PRO A 173 -31.08 9.77 29.39
C PRO A 173 -31.18 8.42 28.67
N ALA A 174 -32.28 8.25 27.96
CA ALA A 174 -32.80 7.01 27.41
C ALA A 174 -32.08 6.54 26.13
N ILE A 175 -31.87 5.22 26.01
CA ILE A 175 -32.01 4.25 24.89
C ILE A 175 -31.57 4.63 23.45
N ILE A 176 -31.51 5.90 23.07
CA ILE A 176 -31.21 6.39 21.72
C ILE A 176 -29.70 6.32 21.40
N ASP A 177 -28.83 6.29 22.41
CA ASP A 177 -27.35 6.28 22.26
C ASP A 177 -26.74 4.96 21.76
N ILE A 178 -27.49 3.85 21.83
CA ILE A 178 -26.95 2.52 21.52
C ILE A 178 -26.88 2.32 20.00
N ASP A 179 -27.90 2.75 19.27
CA ASP A 179 -27.94 2.62 17.80
C ASP A 179 -26.88 3.52 17.14
N GLU A 180 -26.68 4.75 17.65
CA GLU A 180 -25.63 5.65 17.13
C GLU A 180 -24.21 5.10 17.38
N LYS A 181 -23.96 4.51 18.55
CA LYS A 181 -22.68 3.87 18.88
C LYS A 181 -22.42 2.62 18.05
N ILE A 182 -23.46 1.83 17.77
CA ILE A 182 -23.35 0.64 16.91
C ILE A 182 -23.04 1.07 15.47
N ASP A 183 -23.75 2.06 14.94
CA ASP A 183 -23.54 2.56 13.57
C ASP A 183 -22.14 3.13 13.37
N LYS A 184 -21.64 3.92 14.33
CA LYS A 184 -20.26 4.43 14.29
C LYS A 184 -19.24 3.30 14.27
N LYS A 185 -19.36 2.30 15.15
CA LYS A 185 -18.41 1.18 15.25
C LYS A 185 -18.42 0.29 14.00
N VAL A 186 -19.60 0.08 13.44
CA VAL A 186 -19.81 -0.63 12.18
C VAL A 186 -19.14 0.15 11.03
N GLU A 187 -19.30 1.47 10.98
CA GLU A 187 -18.68 2.33 9.97
C GLU A 187 -17.14 2.30 10.06
N THR A 188 -16.54 2.40 11.24
CA THR A 188 -15.08 2.35 11.42
C THR A 188 -14.50 1.00 10.99
N PHE A 189 -15.18 -0.12 11.34
CA PHE A 189 -14.76 -1.47 10.96
C PHE A 189 -14.85 -1.68 9.44
N PHE A 190 -15.88 -1.14 8.79
CA PHE A 190 -15.98 -1.14 7.33
C PHE A 190 -14.93 -0.22 6.68
N LYS A 191 -14.54 0.89 7.33
CA LYS A 191 -13.49 1.82 6.87
C LYS A 191 -12.09 1.19 6.86
N GLU A 192 -11.71 0.46 7.91
CA GLU A 192 -10.43 -0.27 7.96
C GLU A 192 -10.36 -1.37 6.88
N LYS A 193 -11.44 -2.15 6.75
CA LYS A 193 -11.52 -3.23 5.74
C LYS A 193 -11.54 -2.71 4.31
N ARG A 194 -12.11 -1.52 4.05
CA ARG A 194 -12.10 -0.86 2.72
C ARG A 194 -10.75 -0.25 2.39
N THR A 195 -10.09 0.35 3.36
CA THR A 195 -8.77 0.98 3.24
C THR A 195 -7.66 -0.01 2.89
N GLY A 196 -7.63 -1.17 3.56
CA GLY A 196 -6.62 -2.20 3.28
C GLY A 196 -6.69 -2.70 1.83
N ARG A 197 -7.90 -2.77 1.25
CA ARG A 197 -8.12 -3.21 -0.14
C ARG A 197 -7.55 -2.21 -1.15
N ILE A 198 -7.75 -0.92 -0.93
CA ILE A 198 -7.27 0.13 -1.84
C ILE A 198 -5.74 0.14 -1.88
N THR A 199 -5.09 0.03 -0.72
CA THR A 199 -3.63 0.06 -0.60
C THR A 199 -2.98 -1.12 -1.31
N VAL A 200 -3.49 -2.33 -1.10
CA VAL A 200 -2.98 -3.55 -1.75
C VAL A 200 -3.21 -3.52 -3.26
N SER A 201 -4.39 -3.08 -3.72
CA SER A 201 -4.67 -2.95 -5.16
C SER A 201 -3.78 -1.91 -5.82
N ALA A 202 -3.58 -0.75 -5.19
CA ALA A 202 -2.71 0.31 -5.72
C ALA A 202 -1.26 -0.17 -5.85
N PHE A 203 -0.75 -0.87 -4.84
CA PHE A 203 0.59 -1.46 -4.89
C PHE A 203 0.75 -2.48 -6.01
N ALA A 204 -0.25 -3.35 -6.21
CA ALA A 204 -0.21 -4.35 -7.28
C ALA A 204 -0.30 -3.74 -8.68
N ILE A 205 -1.09 -2.68 -8.86
CA ILE A 205 -1.15 -1.90 -10.12
C ILE A 205 0.21 -1.26 -10.40
N ALA A 206 0.78 -0.58 -9.39
CA ALA A 206 2.08 0.06 -9.50
C ALA A 206 3.17 -0.94 -9.90
N TRP A 207 3.23 -2.10 -9.23
CA TRP A 207 4.21 -3.13 -9.53
C TRP A 207 4.01 -3.71 -10.94
N SER A 208 2.77 -3.89 -11.37
CA SER A 208 2.47 -4.35 -12.73
C SER A 208 2.94 -3.36 -13.80
N ILE A 209 2.78 -2.06 -13.58
CA ILE A 209 3.28 -1.02 -14.50
C ILE A 209 4.80 -1.01 -14.54
N ILE A 210 5.46 -1.11 -13.37
CA ILE A 210 6.92 -1.18 -13.30
C ILE A 210 7.43 -2.38 -14.09
N LEU A 211 6.82 -3.56 -13.90
CA LEU A 211 7.21 -4.77 -14.61
C LEU A 211 6.97 -4.66 -16.12
N LEU A 212 5.86 -4.03 -16.56
CA LEU A 212 5.65 -3.74 -17.97
C LEU A 212 6.81 -2.92 -18.53
N VAL A 213 7.21 -1.84 -17.86
CA VAL A 213 8.30 -0.99 -18.33
C VAL A 213 9.63 -1.74 -18.34
N VAL A 214 9.97 -2.42 -17.23
CA VAL A 214 11.23 -3.14 -17.09
C VAL A 214 11.38 -4.19 -18.18
N PHE A 215 10.35 -5.01 -18.42
CA PHE A 215 10.48 -6.10 -19.38
C PHE A 215 10.27 -5.67 -20.83
N ASN A 216 9.56 -4.58 -21.13
CA ASN A 216 9.44 -4.10 -22.51
C ASN A 216 10.62 -3.23 -22.94
N PHE A 217 11.22 -2.46 -22.03
CA PHE A 217 12.26 -1.47 -22.39
C PHE A 217 13.63 -1.76 -21.79
N LEU A 218 13.70 -2.42 -20.63
CA LEU A 218 14.93 -2.56 -19.86
C LEU A 218 15.48 -3.98 -19.80
N HIS A 219 14.80 -4.99 -20.38
CA HIS A 219 15.21 -6.39 -20.28
C HIS A 219 16.62 -6.63 -20.85
N GLN A 220 17.01 -5.92 -21.91
CA GLN A 220 18.33 -6.02 -22.54
C GLN A 220 19.49 -5.55 -21.64
N TYR A 221 19.20 -4.75 -20.60
CA TYR A 221 20.20 -4.28 -19.64
C TYR A 221 20.35 -5.22 -18.44
N ILE A 222 19.50 -6.24 -18.36
CA ILE A 222 19.65 -7.37 -17.42
C ILE A 222 20.69 -8.29 -18.06
N ALA A 223 21.97 -7.98 -17.80
CA ALA A 223 23.11 -8.46 -18.54
C ALA A 223 24.32 -8.74 -17.64
N TYR A 224 25.25 -9.55 -18.13
CA TYR A 224 26.58 -9.67 -17.55
C TYR A 224 27.48 -8.56 -18.13
N TYR A 225 28.10 -7.77 -17.25
CA TYR A 225 28.94 -6.63 -17.64
C TYR A 225 30.42 -7.00 -17.53
N THR A 226 31.15 -6.90 -18.64
CA THR A 226 32.59 -7.14 -18.70
C THR A 226 33.34 -5.85 -18.94
N TYR A 227 34.43 -5.67 -18.19
CA TYR A 227 35.35 -4.56 -18.41
C TYR A 227 36.56 -5.03 -19.21
N ASN A 228 36.75 -4.47 -20.40
CA ASN A 228 37.93 -4.73 -21.21
C ASN A 228 39.04 -3.76 -20.81
N ALA A 229 40.07 -4.26 -20.11
CA ALA A 229 41.18 -3.46 -19.64
C ALA A 229 42.09 -2.92 -20.78
N ALA A 230 42.11 -3.59 -21.93
CA ALA A 230 42.93 -3.18 -23.08
C ALA A 230 42.32 -1.99 -23.83
N THR A 231 41.01 -2.03 -24.07
CA THR A 231 40.29 -0.95 -24.76
C THR A 231 39.71 0.10 -23.80
N LYS A 232 39.75 -0.15 -22.49
CA LYS A 232 39.11 0.66 -21.44
C LYS A 232 37.61 0.87 -21.66
N THR A 233 36.93 -0.12 -22.26
CA THR A 233 35.50 -0.07 -22.55
C THR A 233 34.73 -1.13 -21.78
N TRP A 234 33.50 -0.80 -21.40
CA TRP A 234 32.53 -1.76 -20.88
C TRP A 234 31.77 -2.39 -22.04
N ALA A 235 31.61 -3.71 -22.00
CA ALA A 235 30.70 -4.46 -22.85
C ALA A 235 29.67 -5.16 -21.95
N TRP A 236 28.47 -5.42 -22.48
CA TRP A 236 27.44 -6.16 -21.76
C TRP A 236 26.79 -7.18 -22.68
N GLU A 237 26.52 -8.35 -22.11
CA GLU A 237 25.85 -9.46 -22.78
C GLU A 237 24.55 -9.76 -22.04
N SER A 238 23.42 -9.56 -22.72
CA SER A 238 22.08 -9.77 -22.17
C SER A 238 21.90 -11.21 -21.68
N PHE A 239 21.34 -11.40 -20.50
CA PHE A 239 20.93 -12.71 -20.03
C PHE A 239 19.73 -13.25 -20.82
N PHE A 240 18.99 -12.40 -21.53
CA PHE A 240 17.86 -12.82 -22.34
C PHE A 240 18.26 -13.12 -23.79
N THR A 241 17.79 -14.26 -24.30
CA THR A 241 17.88 -14.64 -25.71
C THR A 241 16.70 -14.07 -26.51
N SER A 242 16.71 -14.28 -27.84
CA SER A 242 15.58 -13.91 -28.72
C SER A 242 14.27 -14.61 -28.36
N ASP A 243 14.32 -15.71 -27.61
CA ASP A 243 13.13 -16.46 -27.17
C ASP A 243 12.28 -15.68 -26.16
N ILE A 244 12.81 -14.59 -25.59
CA ILE A 244 12.02 -13.68 -24.75
C ILE A 244 10.77 -13.17 -25.48
N ASN A 245 10.81 -13.07 -26.82
CA ASN A 245 9.67 -12.66 -27.64
C ASN A 245 8.49 -13.65 -27.59
N GLN A 246 8.71 -14.90 -27.20
CA GLN A 246 7.65 -15.89 -26.99
C GLN A 246 6.96 -15.70 -25.63
N TRP A 247 7.70 -15.24 -24.62
CA TRP A 247 7.20 -15.03 -23.26
C TRP A 247 6.59 -13.65 -23.05
N LEU A 248 7.19 -12.61 -23.62
CA LEU A 248 6.85 -11.21 -23.36
C LEU A 248 5.36 -10.87 -23.62
N PRO A 249 4.70 -11.34 -24.71
CA PRO A 249 3.28 -11.08 -24.93
C PRO A 249 2.38 -11.70 -23.85
N ILE A 250 2.71 -12.89 -23.38
CA ILE A 250 1.94 -13.60 -22.34
C ILE A 250 2.09 -12.86 -21.01
N PHE A 251 3.32 -12.45 -20.67
CA PHE A 251 3.59 -11.65 -19.50
C PHE A 251 2.87 -10.28 -19.54
N ASN A 252 2.95 -9.57 -20.66
CA ASN A 252 2.26 -8.28 -20.85
C ASN A 252 0.75 -8.43 -20.69
N THR A 253 0.17 -9.50 -21.24
CA THR A 253 -1.26 -9.82 -21.09
C THR A 253 -1.62 -10.06 -19.62
N ALA A 254 -0.80 -10.84 -18.90
CA ALA A 254 -1.01 -11.10 -17.48
C ALA A 254 -0.95 -9.81 -16.65
N LEU A 255 0.00 -8.92 -16.93
CA LEU A 255 0.12 -7.63 -16.25
C LEU A 255 -1.05 -6.68 -16.58
N ALA A 256 -1.50 -6.62 -17.84
CA ALA A 256 -2.66 -5.82 -18.22
C ALA A 256 -3.93 -6.30 -17.51
N ILE A 257 -4.16 -7.62 -17.46
CA ILE A 257 -5.28 -8.23 -16.73
C ILE A 257 -5.17 -7.97 -15.23
N SER A 258 -3.96 -8.04 -14.66
CA SER A 258 -3.69 -7.68 -13.27
C SER A 258 -4.10 -6.23 -12.97
N ILE A 259 -3.64 -5.27 -13.79
CA ILE A 259 -3.99 -3.85 -13.63
C ILE A 259 -5.51 -3.65 -13.66
N ILE A 260 -6.18 -4.15 -14.70
CA ILE A 260 -7.64 -4.03 -14.85
C ILE A 260 -8.35 -4.69 -13.66
N GLY A 261 -7.95 -5.91 -13.29
CA GLY A 261 -8.54 -6.65 -12.19
C GLY A 261 -8.41 -5.94 -10.85
N TYR A 262 -7.24 -5.36 -10.55
CA TYR A 262 -7.03 -4.61 -9.32
C TYR A 262 -7.79 -3.28 -9.29
N VAL A 263 -7.99 -2.62 -10.44
CA VAL A 263 -8.89 -1.46 -10.56
C VAL A 263 -10.34 -1.86 -10.23
N VAL A 264 -10.83 -2.97 -10.78
CA VAL A 264 -12.18 -3.48 -10.48
C VAL A 264 -12.32 -3.88 -9.00
N LEU A 265 -11.28 -4.47 -8.40
CA LEU A 265 -11.27 -4.87 -6.98
C LEU A 265 -11.39 -3.70 -6.00
N ILE A 266 -11.03 -2.48 -6.40
CA ILE A 266 -11.23 -1.28 -5.57
C ILE A 266 -12.72 -0.99 -5.38
N VAL A 267 -13.54 -1.22 -6.42
CA VAL A 267 -14.98 -0.94 -6.42
C VAL A 267 -15.81 -2.16 -6.02
N ALA A 268 -15.33 -3.37 -6.32
CA ALA A 268 -16.06 -4.61 -6.08
C ALA A 268 -16.32 -4.87 -4.58
N SER A 269 -17.60 -4.88 -4.19
CA SER A 269 -18.04 -5.20 -2.84
C SER A 269 -18.41 -6.68 -2.65
N ASN A 270 -18.81 -7.38 -3.73
CA ASN A 270 -19.24 -8.78 -3.68
C ASN A 270 -18.04 -9.74 -3.56
N ASN A 271 -18.08 -10.64 -2.58
CA ASN A 271 -17.03 -11.64 -2.35
C ASN A 271 -16.88 -12.63 -3.51
N ILE A 272 -17.95 -12.98 -4.22
CA ILE A 272 -17.88 -13.88 -5.39
C ILE A 272 -17.05 -13.23 -6.49
N ILE A 273 -17.43 -12.01 -6.90
CA ILE A 273 -16.72 -11.24 -7.93
C ILE A 273 -15.24 -11.06 -7.56
N ARG A 274 -14.97 -10.75 -6.29
CA ARG A 274 -13.59 -10.57 -5.81
C ARG A 274 -12.75 -11.83 -5.94
N GLU A 275 -13.26 -12.98 -5.52
CA GLU A 275 -12.50 -14.24 -5.66
C GLU A 275 -12.35 -14.63 -7.13
N SER A 276 -13.38 -14.42 -7.97
CA SER A 276 -13.28 -14.65 -9.42
C SER A 276 -12.17 -13.80 -10.06
N ILE A 277 -12.07 -12.52 -9.73
CA ILE A 277 -11.00 -11.65 -10.25
C ILE A 277 -9.63 -12.15 -9.83
N HIS A 278 -9.45 -12.50 -8.54
CA HIS A 278 -8.16 -13.04 -8.10
C HIS A 278 -7.81 -14.39 -8.73
N ILE A 279 -8.80 -15.24 -9.02
CA ILE A 279 -8.58 -16.50 -9.76
C ILE A 279 -8.06 -16.18 -11.17
N ILE A 280 -8.68 -15.24 -11.87
CA ILE A 280 -8.23 -14.81 -13.20
C ILE A 280 -6.79 -14.27 -13.13
N ILE A 281 -6.51 -13.32 -12.23
CA ILE A 281 -5.17 -12.73 -12.08
C ILE A 281 -4.11 -13.81 -11.79
N ASN A 282 -4.37 -14.73 -10.85
CA ASN A 282 -3.42 -15.79 -10.51
C ASN A 282 -3.28 -16.82 -11.62
N GLY A 283 -4.34 -17.10 -12.39
CA GLY A 283 -4.29 -18.00 -13.54
C GLY A 283 -3.38 -17.47 -14.64
N PHE A 284 -3.49 -16.18 -14.98
CA PHE A 284 -2.59 -15.54 -15.95
C PHE A 284 -1.16 -15.37 -15.42
N GLY A 285 -1.00 -15.04 -14.12
CA GLY A 285 0.30 -15.04 -13.46
C GLY A 285 0.98 -16.42 -13.55
N LEU A 286 0.25 -17.48 -13.21
CA LEU A 286 0.73 -18.86 -13.32
C LEU A 286 1.11 -19.21 -14.76
N ALA A 287 0.25 -18.90 -15.74
CA ALA A 287 0.53 -19.14 -17.15
C ALA A 287 1.84 -18.46 -17.57
N SER A 288 2.06 -17.21 -17.17
CA SER A 288 3.31 -16.49 -17.46
C SER A 288 4.53 -17.15 -16.83
N VAL A 289 4.46 -17.60 -15.56
CA VAL A 289 5.57 -18.31 -14.91
C VAL A 289 5.85 -19.66 -15.57
N ILE A 290 4.80 -20.42 -15.93
CA ILE A 290 4.95 -21.70 -16.64
C ILE A 290 5.58 -21.48 -18.01
N THR A 291 5.13 -20.49 -18.77
CA THR A 291 5.76 -20.15 -20.06
C THR A 291 7.23 -19.79 -19.87
N LEU A 292 7.57 -19.01 -18.84
CA LEU A 292 8.97 -18.66 -18.55
C LEU A 292 9.82 -19.89 -18.20
N LEU A 293 9.23 -20.89 -17.51
CA LEU A 293 9.88 -22.16 -17.20
C LEU A 293 10.09 -23.04 -18.44
N VAL A 294 9.12 -23.06 -19.36
CA VAL A 294 9.12 -23.89 -20.57
C VAL A 294 10.01 -23.30 -21.66
N VAL A 295 9.84 -22.01 -21.96
CA VAL A 295 10.64 -21.29 -22.95
C VAL A 295 12.07 -21.10 -22.44
N PHE A 296 12.19 -20.79 -21.14
CA PHE A 296 13.46 -20.51 -20.45
C PHE A 296 14.41 -19.64 -21.30
N PRO A 297 14.04 -18.38 -21.59
CA PRO A 297 14.74 -17.51 -22.53
C PRO A 297 16.01 -16.89 -21.91
N PHE A 298 16.70 -17.64 -21.06
CA PHE A 298 17.89 -17.21 -20.34
C PHE A 298 19.14 -17.90 -20.87
N ASP A 299 20.16 -17.11 -21.17
CA ASP A 299 21.53 -17.57 -21.43
C ASP A 299 22.44 -17.09 -20.31
N PHE A 300 22.85 -18.03 -19.45
CA PHE A 300 23.78 -17.75 -18.35
C PHE A 300 25.21 -18.19 -18.67
N ASP A 301 25.48 -18.71 -19.86
CA ASP A 301 26.83 -19.10 -20.28
C ASP A 301 27.70 -17.86 -20.56
N VAL A 302 27.08 -16.68 -20.66
CA VAL A 302 27.74 -15.36 -20.62
C VAL A 302 28.53 -15.13 -19.32
N ILE A 303 28.28 -15.91 -18.26
CA ILE A 303 29.05 -15.86 -17.01
C ILE A 303 30.35 -16.67 -17.20
N PRO A 304 31.55 -16.05 -17.11
CA PRO A 304 32.81 -16.74 -17.43
C PRO A 304 33.13 -17.96 -16.56
N ASN A 305 32.57 -18.02 -15.36
CA ASN A 305 32.72 -19.17 -14.47
C ASN A 305 31.65 -20.22 -14.80
N VAL A 306 32.07 -21.30 -15.48
CA VAL A 306 31.19 -22.41 -15.90
C VAL A 306 30.42 -23.06 -14.76
N THR A 307 31.02 -23.15 -13.56
CA THR A 307 30.34 -23.69 -12.37
C THR A 307 29.26 -22.72 -11.90
N ALA A 308 29.56 -21.42 -11.85
CA ALA A 308 28.59 -20.39 -11.48
C ALA A 308 27.44 -20.26 -12.49
N ALA A 309 27.73 -20.35 -13.78
CA ALA A 309 26.73 -20.39 -14.85
C ALA A 309 25.75 -21.55 -14.64
N GLY A 310 26.27 -22.77 -14.42
CA GLY A 310 25.46 -23.96 -14.14
C GLY A 310 24.58 -23.82 -12.90
N TRP A 311 25.12 -23.33 -11.79
CA TRP A 311 24.34 -23.07 -10.56
C TRP A 311 23.29 -21.97 -10.75
N THR A 312 23.57 -20.95 -11.55
CA THR A 312 22.61 -19.88 -11.86
C THR A 312 21.44 -20.42 -12.66
N THR A 313 21.72 -21.17 -13.73
CA THR A 313 20.69 -21.84 -14.54
C THR A 313 19.79 -22.74 -13.69
N LEU A 314 20.39 -23.60 -12.86
CA LEU A 314 19.65 -24.48 -11.97
C LEU A 314 18.83 -23.69 -10.94
N GLY A 315 19.44 -22.68 -10.32
CA GLY A 315 18.82 -21.84 -9.30
C GLY A 315 17.58 -21.09 -9.84
N VAL A 316 17.69 -20.48 -11.03
CA VAL A 316 16.56 -19.81 -11.67
C VAL A 316 15.44 -20.80 -12.00
N ARG A 317 15.74 -21.99 -12.53
CA ARG A 317 14.71 -23.01 -12.79
C ARG A 317 13.99 -23.46 -11.53
N VAL A 318 14.73 -23.74 -10.46
CA VAL A 318 14.15 -24.15 -9.16
C VAL A 318 13.29 -23.02 -8.60
N PHE A 319 13.75 -21.78 -8.66
CA PHE A 319 12.99 -20.62 -8.21
C PHE A 319 11.69 -20.42 -9.01
N LEU A 320 11.74 -20.53 -10.33
CA LEU A 320 10.55 -20.44 -11.19
C LEU A 320 9.57 -21.59 -10.93
N ALA A 321 10.05 -22.81 -10.72
CA ALA A 321 9.22 -23.95 -10.37
C ALA A 321 8.53 -23.72 -9.00
N PHE A 322 9.25 -23.20 -8.02
CA PHE A 322 8.69 -22.82 -6.73
C PHE A 322 7.60 -21.74 -6.88
N LEU A 323 7.85 -20.70 -7.67
CA LEU A 323 6.85 -19.67 -7.95
C LEU A 323 5.60 -20.25 -8.62
N ALA A 324 5.76 -21.15 -9.60
CA ALA A 324 4.63 -21.82 -10.24
C ALA A 324 3.80 -22.62 -9.23
N VAL A 325 4.44 -23.33 -8.29
CA VAL A 325 3.74 -24.03 -7.20
C VAL A 325 3.01 -23.05 -6.30
N CYS A 326 3.62 -21.94 -5.89
CA CYS A 326 2.97 -20.92 -5.07
C CYS A 326 1.72 -20.34 -5.74
N PHE A 327 1.81 -20.00 -7.03
CA PHE A 327 0.67 -19.54 -7.82
C PHE A 327 -0.42 -20.61 -7.95
N GLY A 328 -0.04 -21.87 -8.16
CA GLY A 328 -0.95 -23.01 -8.22
C GLY A 328 -1.72 -23.22 -6.91
N ILE A 329 -1.03 -23.17 -5.76
CA ILE A 329 -1.66 -23.26 -4.43
C ILE A 329 -2.60 -22.06 -4.20
N ALA A 330 -2.16 -20.84 -4.53
CA ALA A 330 -2.98 -19.64 -4.38
C ALA A 330 -4.26 -19.72 -5.22
N LEU A 331 -4.18 -20.25 -6.45
CA LEU A 331 -5.32 -20.49 -7.33
C LEU A 331 -6.29 -21.49 -6.70
N LEU A 332 -5.79 -22.64 -6.24
CA LEU A 332 -6.58 -23.69 -5.61
C LEU A 332 -7.35 -23.20 -4.37
N VAL A 333 -6.67 -22.50 -3.47
CA VAL A 333 -7.29 -21.94 -2.26
C VAL A 333 -8.41 -20.97 -2.61
N ARG A 334 -8.25 -20.17 -3.65
CA ARG A 334 -9.26 -19.18 -4.07
C ARG A 334 -10.44 -19.83 -4.76
N ILE A 335 -10.23 -20.89 -5.55
CA ILE A 335 -11.31 -21.68 -6.12
C ILE A 335 -12.19 -22.27 -5.00
N ILE A 336 -11.57 -22.84 -3.96
CA ILE A 336 -12.30 -23.37 -2.80
C ILE A 336 -13.12 -22.26 -2.12
N LYS A 337 -12.52 -21.09 -1.89
CA LYS A 337 -13.24 -19.93 -1.32
C LYS A 337 -14.39 -19.46 -2.19
N LEU A 338 -14.22 -19.44 -3.51
CA LEU A 338 -15.28 -19.08 -4.45
C LEU A 338 -16.47 -20.06 -4.34
N LEU A 339 -16.21 -21.37 -4.31
CA LEU A 339 -17.23 -22.40 -4.15
C LEU A 339 -17.99 -22.23 -2.83
N ILE A 340 -17.28 -22.03 -1.71
CA ILE A 340 -17.89 -21.78 -0.40
C ILE A 340 -18.79 -20.54 -0.44
N ASN A 341 -18.33 -19.45 -1.06
CA ASN A 341 -19.09 -18.20 -1.14
C ASN A 341 -20.35 -18.35 -2.01
N ILE A 342 -20.29 -19.15 -3.08
CA ILE A 342 -21.45 -19.46 -3.92
C ILE A 342 -22.49 -20.27 -3.12
N ILE A 343 -22.06 -21.35 -2.46
CA ILE A 343 -22.94 -22.20 -1.63
C ILE A 343 -23.61 -21.37 -0.52
N LYS A 344 -22.85 -20.52 0.17
CA LYS A 344 -23.41 -19.65 1.22
C LYS A 344 -24.46 -18.69 0.66
N SER A 345 -24.26 -18.21 -0.56
CA SER A 345 -25.20 -17.30 -1.22
C SER A 345 -26.47 -18.02 -1.67
N SER A 346 -26.37 -19.28 -2.13
CA SER A 346 -27.54 -20.08 -2.53
C SER A 346 -28.40 -20.51 -1.34
N VAL A 347 -27.78 -20.89 -0.21
CA VAL A 347 -28.50 -21.24 1.03
C VAL A 347 -29.31 -20.03 1.53
N LYS A 348 -28.70 -18.84 1.55
CA LYS A 348 -29.37 -17.61 1.98
C LYS A 348 -30.60 -17.26 1.13
N LEU A 349 -30.59 -17.59 -0.16
CA LEU A 349 -31.74 -17.40 -1.06
C LEU A 349 -32.87 -18.39 -0.76
N SER A 350 -32.51 -19.65 -0.43
CA SER A 350 -33.48 -20.68 -0.06
C SER A 350 -34.18 -20.41 1.28
N ASP A 351 -33.51 -19.77 2.23
CA ASP A 351 -34.11 -19.41 3.53
C ASP A 351 -35.02 -18.17 3.45
N SER A 352 -34.96 -17.43 2.33
CA SER A 352 -35.74 -16.20 2.10
C SER A 352 -36.91 -16.36 1.13
N ALA A 353 -37.09 -17.56 0.58
CA ALA A 353 -38.20 -17.98 -0.28
C ALA A 353 -39.16 -18.88 0.52
#